data_AF-A0AAD8ZQJ7-F1
#
_entry.id   AF-A0AAD8ZQJ7-F1
#
_cell.length_a   1.000
_cell.length_b   1.000
_cell.length_c   1.000
_cell.angle_alpha   90.00
_cell.angle_beta   90.00
_cell.angle_gamma   90.00
#
_symmetry.space_group_name_H-M   'P 1'
#
loop_
_entity.id
_entity.type
_entity.pdbx_description
1 polymer ?
#
loop_
_entity_poly.entity_id
_entity_poly.type
_entity_poly.pdbx_seq_one_letter_code
_entity_poly.pdbx_strand_id
1 'polypeptide(L)'
;MGFIGKLVDDTIPRATIKKFPNQKPWVDKTIHEALNSCTAANNMGIISGNMDEYKSVANGVRRAVRDAKRRYGRKLETQFQQSGSRSLWQGLRMITDYRSPPSRLMNADESLATKLNTFFARFEATSSSANANSASANSANANSTNASNANGAIGAANGARAEPTIEQRPLIITESDMWRVFKRVNNRKAVG
;
A
#
# COMPACT_ATOMS: atom_id res chain seq x y z
N MET A 1 32.09 -37.94 -23.16
CA MET A 1 32.35 -36.50 -22.95
C MET A 1 33.82 -36.25 -23.19
N GLY A 2 34.17 -35.39 -24.16
CA GLY A 2 35.55 -35.18 -24.61
C GLY A 2 36.40 -34.34 -23.66
N PHE A 3 37.72 -34.58 -23.65
CA PHE A 3 38.71 -33.95 -22.76
C PHE A 3 38.70 -32.41 -22.82
N ILE A 4 38.43 -31.85 -24.00
CA ILE A 4 38.34 -30.40 -24.23
C ILE A 4 37.20 -29.76 -23.43
N GLY A 5 36.04 -30.41 -23.34
CA GLY A 5 34.89 -29.87 -22.61
C GLY A 5 35.16 -29.77 -21.11
N LYS A 6 35.82 -30.79 -20.54
CA LYS A 6 36.17 -30.83 -19.12
C LYS A 6 37.18 -29.73 -18.75
N LEU A 7 38.18 -29.50 -19.61
CA LEU A 7 39.16 -28.43 -19.41
C LEU A 7 38.52 -27.04 -19.46
N VAL A 8 37.54 -26.82 -20.34
CA VAL A 8 36.82 -25.52 -20.41
C VAL A 8 36.02 -25.27 -19.13
N ASP A 9 35.32 -26.29 -18.63
CA ASP A 9 34.53 -26.17 -17.39
C ASP A 9 35.41 -25.98 -16.14
N ASP A 10 36.61 -26.59 -16.11
CA ASP A 10 37.54 -26.51 -14.98
C ASP A 10 38.41 -25.22 -15.00
N THR A 11 38.67 -24.63 -16.18
CA THR A 11 39.55 -23.45 -16.31
C THR A 11 38.81 -22.11 -16.31
N ILE A 12 37.54 -22.07 -16.71
CA ILE A 12 36.75 -20.84 -16.73
C ILE A 12 35.97 -20.72 -15.41
N PRO A 13 36.30 -19.75 -14.54
CA PRO A 13 35.55 -19.57 -13.30
C PRO A 13 34.10 -19.20 -13.61
N ARG A 14 33.17 -20.06 -13.16
CA ARG A 14 31.72 -19.87 -13.36
C ARG A 14 31.15 -19.08 -12.18
N ALA A 15 30.69 -17.86 -12.43
CA ALA A 15 30.00 -17.05 -11.42
C ALA A 15 28.47 -17.15 -11.61
N THR A 16 27.74 -17.46 -10.55
CA THR A 16 26.27 -17.42 -10.54
C THR A 16 25.80 -16.07 -10.02
N ILE A 17 25.14 -15.26 -10.86
CA ILE A 17 24.60 -13.95 -10.46
C ILE A 17 23.14 -14.12 -10.02
N LYS A 18 22.88 -13.98 -8.71
CA LYS A 18 21.52 -14.00 -8.15
C LYS A 18 20.86 -12.62 -8.29
N LYS A 19 19.80 -12.51 -9.10
CA LYS A 19 18.94 -11.32 -9.16
C LYS A 19 17.75 -11.51 -8.24
N PHE A 20 17.60 -10.61 -7.26
CA PHE A 20 16.47 -10.66 -6.34
C PHE A 20 15.22 -10.00 -6.97
N PRO A 21 14.00 -10.53 -6.73
CA PRO A 21 12.75 -9.96 -7.23
C PRO A 21 12.47 -8.52 -6.78
N ASN A 22 13.09 -8.09 -5.68
CA ASN A 22 13.00 -6.73 -5.15
C ASN A 22 14.26 -5.94 -5.51
N GLN A 23 14.47 -5.70 -6.80
CA GLN A 23 15.45 -4.69 -7.19
C GLN A 23 14.97 -3.35 -6.71
N LYS A 24 15.84 -2.63 -6.00
CA LYS A 24 15.46 -1.35 -5.44
C LYS A 24 15.07 -0.40 -6.59
N PRO A 25 13.90 0.25 -6.53
CA PRO A 25 13.35 1.03 -7.66
C PRO A 25 14.17 2.28 -8.02
N TRP A 26 15.13 2.67 -7.16
CA TRP A 26 16.10 3.73 -7.43
C TRP A 26 17.37 3.26 -8.12
N VAL A 27 17.56 1.96 -8.36
CA VAL A 27 18.71 1.43 -9.12
C VAL A 27 18.38 1.53 -10.60
N ASP A 28 18.96 2.53 -11.26
CA ASP A 28 18.81 2.76 -12.69
C ASP A 28 20.03 2.23 -13.48
N LYS A 29 19.98 2.35 -14.82
CA LYS A 29 21.09 1.99 -15.70
C LYS A 29 22.38 2.74 -15.33
N THR A 30 22.27 4.00 -14.89
CA THR A 30 23.42 4.83 -14.54
C THR A 30 24.16 4.31 -13.30
N ILE A 31 23.43 3.75 -12.33
CA ILE A 31 24.05 3.07 -11.18
C ILE A 31 24.76 1.79 -11.63
N HIS A 32 24.18 1.03 -12.56
CA HIS A 32 24.84 -0.15 -13.11
C HIS A 32 26.12 0.22 -13.87
N GLU A 33 26.09 1.26 -14.69
CA GLU A 33 27.26 1.79 -15.40
C GLU A 33 28.34 2.26 -14.43
N ALA A 34 27.96 3.00 -13.37
CA ALA A 34 28.89 3.45 -12.34
C ALA A 34 29.52 2.27 -11.57
N LEU A 35 28.75 1.22 -11.28
CA LEU A 35 29.25 0.01 -10.63
C LEU A 35 30.23 -0.74 -11.54
N ASN A 36 29.89 -0.90 -12.82
CA ASN A 36 30.76 -1.55 -13.80
C ASN A 36 32.07 -0.78 -13.98
N SER A 37 32.02 0.55 -14.05
CA SER A 37 33.20 1.41 -14.10
C SER A 37 34.07 1.25 -12.85
N CYS A 38 33.46 1.14 -11.68
CA CYS A 38 34.17 0.88 -10.42
C CYS A 38 34.87 -0.49 -10.43
N THR A 39 34.20 -1.54 -10.93
CA THR A 39 34.80 -2.87 -11.11
C THR A 39 35.97 -2.85 -12.08
N ALA A 40 35.84 -2.13 -13.20
CA ALA A 40 36.93 -1.97 -14.17
C ALA A 40 38.14 -1.24 -13.55
N ALA A 41 37.90 -0.13 -12.83
CA ALA A 41 38.96 0.61 -12.14
C ALA A 41 39.65 -0.24 -11.06
N ASN A 42 38.91 -1.10 -10.35
CA ASN A 42 39.50 -2.03 -9.40
C ASN A 42 40.42 -3.05 -10.08
N ASN A 43 39.98 -3.64 -11.19
CA ASN A 43 40.79 -4.60 -11.94
C ASN A 43 42.07 -3.94 -12.49
N MET A 44 41.95 -2.73 -13.03
CA MET A 44 43.11 -1.94 -13.48
C MET A 44 44.05 -1.60 -12.33
N GLY A 45 43.52 -1.23 -11.16
CA GLY A 45 44.32 -0.94 -9.97
C GLY A 45 45.05 -2.17 -9.42
N ILE A 46 44.46 -3.37 -9.53
CA ILE A 46 45.12 -4.64 -9.17
C ILE A 46 46.30 -4.91 -10.12
N ILE A 47 46.14 -4.67 -11.42
CA ILE A 47 47.18 -4.90 -12.43
C ILE A 47 48.30 -3.86 -12.32
N SER A 48 47.94 -2.58 -12.17
CA SER A 48 48.86 -1.42 -12.14
C SER A 48 49.52 -1.19 -10.77
N GLY A 49 48.90 -1.69 -9.69
CA GLY A 49 49.33 -1.45 -8.30
C GLY A 49 48.89 -0.10 -7.72
N ASN A 50 48.34 0.81 -8.53
CA ASN A 50 47.79 2.08 -8.09
C ASN A 50 46.26 2.01 -7.90
N MET A 51 45.77 2.29 -6.69
CA MET A 51 44.36 2.18 -6.32
C MET A 51 43.62 3.53 -6.26
N ASP A 52 44.27 4.64 -6.59
CA ASP A 52 43.68 5.97 -6.38
C ASP A 52 42.53 6.28 -7.34
N GLU A 53 42.61 5.80 -8.58
CA GLU A 53 41.49 5.89 -9.54
C GLU A 53 40.27 5.13 -9.03
N TYR A 54 40.46 3.90 -8.53
CA TYR A 54 39.38 3.13 -7.93
C TYR A 54 38.73 3.89 -6.76
N LYS A 55 39.51 4.49 -5.85
CA LYS A 55 38.96 5.28 -4.73
C LYS A 55 38.11 6.44 -5.24
N SER A 56 38.58 7.15 -6.27
CA SER A 56 37.85 8.25 -6.91
C SER A 56 36.52 7.78 -7.51
N VAL A 57 36.55 6.70 -8.29
CA VAL A 57 35.35 6.12 -8.90
C VAL A 57 34.38 5.60 -7.83
N ALA A 58 34.88 4.92 -6.80
CA ALA A 58 34.07 4.43 -5.69
C ALA A 58 33.38 5.56 -4.90
N ASN A 59 34.05 6.71 -4.73
CA ASN A 59 33.44 7.93 -4.19
C ASN A 59 32.33 8.45 -5.14
N GLY A 60 32.56 8.39 -6.45
CA GLY A 60 31.57 8.67 -7.49
C GLY A 60 30.32 7.80 -7.38
N VAL A 61 30.48 6.47 -7.25
CA VAL A 61 29.36 5.53 -7.06
C VAL A 61 28.54 5.88 -5.82
N ARG A 62 29.20 6.19 -4.69
CA ARG A 62 28.50 6.62 -3.46
C ARG A 62 27.70 7.90 -3.64
N ARG A 63 28.16 8.84 -4.48
CA ARG A 63 27.40 10.04 -4.86
C ARG A 63 26.19 9.67 -5.73
N ALA A 64 26.42 8.92 -6.80
CA ALA A 64 25.36 8.48 -7.72
C ALA A 64 24.21 7.75 -6.99
N VAL A 65 24.53 6.86 -6.05
CA VAL A 65 23.54 6.16 -5.23
C VAL A 65 22.75 7.12 -4.33
N ARG A 66 23.41 8.10 -3.71
CA ARG A 66 22.71 9.12 -2.89
C ARG A 66 21.78 9.96 -3.75
N ASP A 67 22.23 10.36 -4.93
CA ASP A 67 21.44 11.20 -5.83
C ASP A 67 20.25 10.43 -6.43
N ALA A 68 20.44 9.16 -6.79
CA ALA A 68 19.34 8.31 -7.24
C ALA A 68 18.28 8.10 -6.15
N LYS A 69 18.69 7.84 -4.90
CA LYS A 69 17.77 7.76 -3.77
C LYS A 69 17.01 9.07 -3.56
N ARG A 70 17.69 10.22 -3.65
CA ARG A 70 17.05 11.55 -3.55
C ARG A 70 16.05 11.80 -4.67
N ARG A 71 16.41 11.49 -5.92
CA ARG A 71 15.53 11.60 -7.09
C ARG A 71 14.27 10.76 -6.91
N TYR A 72 14.43 9.50 -6.50
CA TYR A 72 13.30 8.62 -6.23
C TYR A 72 12.43 9.12 -5.05
N GLY A 73 13.05 9.59 -3.96
CA GLY A 73 12.34 10.18 -2.83
C GLY A 73 11.51 11.39 -3.23
N ARG A 74 12.06 12.33 -4.03
CA ARG A 74 11.31 13.47 -4.58
C ARG A 74 10.14 13.01 -5.44
N LYS A 75 10.32 11.98 -6.27
CA LYS A 75 9.25 11.42 -7.10
C LYS A 75 8.10 10.87 -6.24
N LEU A 76 8.41 10.15 -5.15
CA LEU A 76 7.40 9.68 -4.22
C LEU A 76 6.65 10.84 -3.58
N GLU A 77 7.38 11.81 -3.05
CA GLU A 77 6.84 13.00 -2.40
C GLU A 77 5.87 13.77 -3.32
N THR A 78 6.23 13.96 -4.60
CA THR A 78 5.35 14.59 -5.59
C THR A 78 4.02 13.85 -5.77
N GLN A 79 3.98 12.51 -5.66
CA GLN A 79 2.72 11.77 -5.74
C GLN A 79 1.84 11.96 -4.50
N PHE A 80 2.44 12.15 -3.33
CA PHE A 80 1.71 12.37 -2.08
C PHE A 80 1.20 13.80 -1.94
N GLN A 81 1.90 14.78 -2.53
CA GLN A 81 1.46 16.18 -2.56
C GLN A 81 0.27 16.41 -3.51
N GLN A 82 0.05 15.53 -4.48
CA GLN A 82 -1.15 15.56 -5.32
C GLN A 82 -2.35 15.09 -4.48
N SER A 83 -3.33 15.98 -4.25
CA SER A 83 -4.50 15.78 -3.37
C SER A 83 -5.51 14.71 -3.84
N GLY A 84 -5.15 13.89 -4.83
CA GLY A 84 -6.00 12.83 -5.38
C GLY A 84 -5.79 11.48 -4.69
N SER A 85 -6.88 10.75 -4.42
CA SER A 85 -6.79 9.36 -3.95
C SER A 85 -6.02 8.45 -4.92
N ARG A 86 -6.12 8.72 -6.24
CA ARG A 86 -5.42 7.98 -7.29
C ARG A 86 -3.90 8.13 -7.20
N SER A 87 -3.38 9.32 -6.91
CA SER A 87 -1.93 9.57 -6.79
C SER A 87 -1.36 8.93 -5.53
N LEU A 88 -2.12 8.92 -4.42
CA LEU A 88 -1.78 8.15 -3.21
C LEU A 88 -1.64 6.65 -3.51
N TRP A 89 -2.63 6.07 -4.19
CA TRP A 89 -2.59 4.65 -4.57
C TRP A 89 -1.43 4.35 -5.52
N GLN A 90 -1.10 5.26 -6.44
CA GLN A 90 0.05 5.13 -7.32
C GLN A 90 1.37 5.18 -6.54
N GLY A 91 1.50 6.08 -5.57
CA GLY A 91 2.65 6.16 -4.66
C GLY A 91 2.83 4.88 -3.84
N LEU A 92 1.75 4.36 -3.25
CA LEU A 92 1.77 3.11 -2.49
C LEU A 92 2.20 1.92 -3.36
N ARG A 93 1.70 1.86 -4.60
CA ARG A 93 2.08 0.82 -5.56
C ARG A 93 3.56 0.87 -5.91
N MET A 94 4.14 2.07 -6.04
CA MET A 94 5.57 2.25 -6.32
C MET A 94 6.50 1.87 -5.17
N ILE A 95 6.02 1.91 -3.92
CA ILE A 95 6.82 1.51 -2.74
C ILE A 95 6.75 0.00 -2.52
N THR A 96 5.58 -0.58 -2.79
CA THR A 96 5.29 -1.99 -2.49
C THR A 96 5.59 -2.94 -3.65
N ASP A 97 5.91 -2.39 -4.83
CA ASP A 97 5.96 -3.12 -6.11
C ASP A 97 4.70 -3.97 -6.36
N TYR A 98 3.58 -3.58 -5.74
CA TYR A 98 2.36 -4.36 -5.79
C TYR A 98 1.84 -4.40 -7.22
N ARG A 99 1.88 -5.59 -7.81
CA ARG A 99 1.18 -5.88 -9.06
C ARG A 99 -0.08 -6.62 -8.69
N SER A 100 -1.24 -6.02 -9.00
CA SER A 100 -2.50 -6.74 -8.92
C SER A 100 -2.32 -8.08 -9.61
N PRO A 101 -2.64 -9.20 -8.94
CA PRO A 101 -2.66 -10.49 -9.60
C PRO A 101 -3.50 -10.35 -10.89
N PRO A 102 -3.12 -11.03 -11.99
CA PRO A 102 -4.04 -11.15 -13.12
C PRO A 102 -5.36 -11.62 -12.53
N SER A 103 -6.45 -10.88 -12.81
CA SER A 103 -7.72 -11.11 -12.16
C SER A 103 -8.09 -12.57 -12.37
N ARG A 104 -7.86 -13.40 -11.35
CA ARG A 104 -8.61 -14.64 -11.24
C ARG A 104 -10.00 -14.12 -11.02
N LEU A 105 -10.82 -14.18 -12.07
CA LEU A 105 -12.26 -14.14 -11.96
C LEU A 105 -12.56 -15.11 -10.83
N MET A 106 -12.77 -14.58 -9.63
CA MET A 106 -13.21 -15.42 -8.54
C MET A 106 -14.54 -15.93 -9.05
N ASN A 107 -14.69 -17.25 -9.15
CA ASN A 107 -15.99 -17.87 -9.33
C ASN A 107 -16.78 -17.51 -8.07
N ALA A 108 -17.32 -16.29 -8.05
CA ALA A 108 -18.11 -15.79 -6.97
C ALA A 108 -19.40 -16.56 -7.06
N ASP A 109 -19.55 -17.51 -6.14
CA ASP A 109 -20.77 -18.27 -5.95
C ASP A 109 -21.95 -17.28 -5.87
N GLU A 110 -23.06 -17.59 -6.55
CA GLU A 110 -24.22 -16.70 -6.69
C GLU A 110 -24.79 -16.27 -5.33
N SER A 111 -24.53 -17.08 -4.29
CA SER A 111 -24.90 -16.81 -2.89
C SER A 111 -24.01 -15.80 -2.15
N LEU A 112 -22.86 -15.38 -2.71
CA LEU A 112 -21.86 -14.57 -2.01
C LEU A 112 -22.37 -13.17 -1.68
N ALA A 113 -23.09 -12.54 -2.62
CA ALA A 113 -23.65 -11.20 -2.42
C ALA A 113 -24.63 -11.19 -1.24
N THR A 114 -25.49 -12.21 -1.15
CA THR A 114 -26.44 -12.37 -0.05
C THR A 114 -25.72 -12.54 1.28
N LYS A 115 -24.69 -13.40 1.35
CA LYS A 115 -23.88 -13.59 2.57
C LYS A 115 -23.20 -12.30 3.03
N LEU A 116 -22.67 -11.49 2.10
CA LEU A 116 -22.05 -10.20 2.42
C LEU A 116 -23.07 -9.19 2.96
N ASN A 117 -24.23 -9.10 2.31
CA ASN A 117 -25.31 -8.20 2.75
C ASN A 117 -25.77 -8.56 4.18
N THR A 118 -25.99 -9.84 4.48
CA THR A 118 -26.33 -10.29 5.84
C THR A 118 -25.22 -9.96 6.84
N PHE A 119 -23.95 -10.13 6.45
CA PHE A 119 -22.81 -9.88 7.32
C PHE A 119 -22.64 -8.40 7.68
N PHE A 120 -22.86 -7.47 6.75
CA PHE A 120 -22.73 -6.04 7.04
C PHE A 120 -24.00 -5.47 7.70
N ALA A 121 -25.18 -5.96 7.34
CA ALA A 121 -26.44 -5.51 7.95
C ALA A 121 -26.59 -5.90 9.44
N ARG A 122 -25.84 -6.88 9.94
CA ARG A 122 -25.94 -7.33 11.35
C ARG A 122 -25.59 -6.24 12.38
N PHE A 123 -24.79 -5.25 12.00
CA PHE A 123 -24.45 -4.13 12.89
C PHE A 123 -25.60 -3.12 13.02
N GLU A 124 -26.43 -2.98 11.99
CA GLU A 124 -27.63 -2.13 11.97
C GLU A 124 -28.82 -2.78 12.70
N ALA A 125 -28.88 -4.12 12.73
CA ALA A 125 -29.94 -4.83 13.44
C ALA A 125 -29.83 -4.67 14.97
N THR A 126 -28.60 -4.60 15.49
CA THR A 126 -28.34 -4.39 16.93
C THR A 126 -28.67 -2.97 17.41
N SER A 127 -28.53 -1.94 16.57
CA SER A 127 -28.91 -0.57 16.91
C SER A 127 -30.43 -0.39 16.91
N SER A 128 -31.16 -1.08 16.02
CA SER A 128 -32.61 -1.04 15.98
C SER A 128 -33.28 -1.83 17.13
N SER A 129 -32.70 -2.96 17.55
CA SER A 129 -33.24 -3.75 18.68
C SER A 129 -33.01 -3.08 20.04
N ALA A 130 -31.93 -2.31 20.22
CA ALA A 130 -31.70 -1.54 21.44
C ALA A 130 -32.69 -0.37 21.59
N ASN A 131 -33.12 0.24 20.48
CA ASN A 131 -34.11 1.33 20.47
C ASN A 131 -35.58 0.85 20.51
N ALA A 132 -35.87 -0.43 20.19
CA ALA A 132 -37.23 -0.97 20.31
C ALA A 132 -37.60 -1.27 21.78
N ASN A 133 -36.62 -1.61 22.62
CA ASN A 133 -36.85 -1.94 24.04
C ASN A 133 -37.15 -0.71 24.92
N SER A 134 -36.88 0.51 24.44
CA SER A 134 -37.24 1.76 25.13
C SER A 134 -38.62 2.30 24.74
N ALA A 135 -39.22 1.84 23.63
CA ALA A 135 -40.51 2.31 23.15
C ALA A 135 -41.72 1.48 23.66
N SER A 136 -41.50 0.28 24.21
CA SER A 136 -42.58 -0.60 24.65
C SER A 136 -43.07 -0.35 26.10
N ALA A 137 -42.50 0.60 26.85
CA ALA A 137 -42.84 0.81 28.26
C ALA A 137 -44.02 1.78 28.51
N ASN A 138 -44.48 2.54 27.51
CA ASN A 138 -45.58 3.50 27.68
C ASN A 138 -46.70 3.30 26.65
N SER A 139 -47.51 2.25 26.83
CA SER A 139 -48.84 2.19 26.21
C SER A 139 -49.77 1.32 27.06
N ALA A 140 -50.26 1.90 28.16
CA ALA A 140 -51.41 1.39 28.89
C ALA A 140 -52.13 2.55 29.56
N ASN A 141 -52.94 3.29 28.80
CA ASN A 141 -54.23 3.77 29.30
C ASN A 141 -55.12 4.18 28.11
N ALA A 142 -56.07 3.32 27.76
CA ALA A 142 -57.16 3.65 26.88
C ALA A 142 -58.32 4.17 27.74
N ASN A 143 -58.85 5.34 27.43
CA ASN A 143 -60.26 5.64 27.72
C ASN A 143 -60.90 6.37 26.54
N SER A 144 -62.04 5.80 26.15
CA SER A 144 -62.91 6.12 25.03
C SER A 144 -63.77 7.35 25.29
N THR A 145 -63.97 8.22 24.29
CA THR A 145 -65.27 8.85 23.97
C THR A 145 -65.34 9.29 22.51
N ASN A 146 -66.58 9.29 22.00
CA ASN A 146 -67.00 9.22 20.61
C ASN A 146 -66.88 10.51 19.78
N ALA A 147 -66.69 10.27 18.47
CA ALA A 147 -67.22 10.95 17.27
C ALA A 147 -67.73 12.40 17.36
N SER A 148 -67.12 13.29 16.57
CA SER A 148 -67.84 14.05 15.51
C SER A 148 -66.87 14.84 14.62
N ASN A 149 -67.12 14.72 13.32
CA ASN A 149 -66.45 15.31 12.17
C ASN A 149 -66.50 16.85 12.17
N ALA A 150 -65.35 17.52 12.02
CA ALA A 150 -65.28 18.90 11.53
C ALA A 150 -63.93 19.13 10.81
N ASN A 151 -64.02 19.58 9.56
CA ASN A 151 -62.90 19.98 8.71
C ASN A 151 -62.16 21.21 9.27
N GLY A 152 -60.84 21.20 9.21
CA GLY A 152 -59.99 22.37 9.45
C GLY A 152 -58.52 22.05 9.14
N ALA A 153 -58.02 22.58 8.03
CA ALA A 153 -56.63 22.48 7.59
C ALA A 153 -55.62 22.99 8.64
N ILE A 154 -54.38 22.50 8.61
CA ILE A 154 -53.11 23.27 8.65
C ILE A 154 -51.91 22.30 8.63
N GLY A 155 -50.99 22.54 7.68
CA GLY A 155 -49.55 22.39 7.95
C GLY A 155 -48.90 21.07 7.55
N ALA A 156 -48.29 21.06 6.36
CA ALA A 156 -47.25 20.11 5.98
C ALA A 156 -46.07 20.17 6.97
N ALA A 157 -45.92 19.15 7.82
CA ALA A 157 -44.70 18.92 8.58
C ALA A 157 -43.85 17.89 7.82
N ASN A 158 -43.05 18.36 6.87
CA ASN A 158 -41.86 17.66 6.43
C ASN A 158 -40.92 17.54 7.64
N GLY A 159 -41.01 16.43 8.36
CA GLY A 159 -40.02 16.03 9.35
C GLY A 159 -38.72 15.70 8.62
N ALA A 160 -37.92 16.72 8.34
CA ALA A 160 -36.54 16.59 7.89
C ALA A 160 -35.79 15.76 8.92
N ARG A 161 -35.62 14.47 8.61
CA ARG A 161 -34.73 13.57 9.33
C ARG A 161 -33.33 14.14 9.15
N ALA A 162 -32.78 14.71 10.23
CA ALA A 162 -31.38 15.10 10.27
C ALA A 162 -30.55 13.83 10.08
N GLU A 163 -29.97 13.69 8.90
CA GLU A 163 -28.86 12.78 8.66
C GLU A 163 -27.78 13.08 9.71
N PRO A 164 -27.27 12.09 10.47
CA PRO A 164 -26.11 12.33 11.29
C PRO A 164 -24.96 12.69 10.33
N THR A 165 -24.53 13.95 10.37
CA THR A 165 -23.28 14.39 9.74
C THR A 165 -22.17 13.51 10.33
N ILE A 166 -21.83 12.45 9.60
CA ILE A 166 -20.61 11.69 9.85
C ILE A 166 -19.51 12.69 9.58
N GLU A 167 -18.96 13.30 10.63
CA GLU A 167 -17.73 14.05 10.54
C GLU A 167 -16.70 13.10 9.93
N GLN A 168 -16.49 13.22 8.62
CA GLN A 168 -15.42 12.55 7.93
C GLN A 168 -14.15 13.18 8.47
N ARG A 169 -13.66 12.65 9.61
CA ARG A 169 -12.33 12.99 10.11
C ARG A 169 -11.39 12.68 8.96
N PRO A 170 -10.70 13.70 8.40
CA PRO A 170 -9.74 13.44 7.34
C PRO A 170 -8.74 12.42 7.89
N LEU A 171 -8.51 11.37 7.12
CA LEU A 171 -7.60 10.30 7.48
C LEU A 171 -6.17 10.86 7.34
N ILE A 172 -5.73 11.60 8.35
CA ILE A 172 -4.40 12.22 8.40
C ILE A 172 -3.42 11.14 8.83
N ILE A 173 -2.74 10.54 7.85
CA ILE A 173 -1.63 9.63 8.10
C ILE A 173 -0.40 10.49 8.38
N THR A 174 0.09 10.46 9.62
CA THR A 174 1.32 11.16 9.99
C THR A 174 2.56 10.34 9.64
N GLU A 175 3.71 11.00 9.50
CA GLU A 175 4.99 10.33 9.29
C GLU A 175 5.25 9.29 10.40
N SER A 176 4.94 9.65 11.65
CA SER A 176 5.09 8.81 12.83
C SER A 176 4.29 7.51 12.73
N ASP A 177 3.09 7.55 12.15
CA ASP A 177 2.23 6.38 11.95
C ASP A 177 2.80 5.44 10.89
N MET A 178 3.37 5.99 9.82
CA MET A 178 4.09 5.21 8.80
C MET A 178 5.32 4.51 9.40
N TRP A 179 6.17 5.24 10.14
CA TRP A 179 7.33 4.66 10.81
C TRP A 179 6.96 3.54 11.80
N ARG A 180 5.83 3.69 12.52
CA ARG A 180 5.31 2.67 13.44
C ARG A 180 4.93 1.38 12.72
N VAL A 181 4.30 1.47 11.55
CA VAL A 181 3.91 0.31 10.73
C VAL A 181 5.14 -0.34 10.09
N PHE A 182 6.04 0.45 9.48
CA PHE A 182 7.23 -0.10 8.81
C PHE A 182 8.22 -0.77 9.77
N LYS A 183 8.37 -0.28 11.00
CA LYS A 183 9.19 -0.96 12.03
C LYS A 183 8.69 -2.37 12.35
N ARG A 184 7.38 -2.63 12.24
CA ARG A 184 6.82 -3.99 12.45
C ARG A 184 7.13 -4.94 11.30
N VAL A 185 7.27 -4.42 10.08
CA VAL A 185 7.56 -5.20 8.88
C VAL A 185 9.05 -5.56 8.79
N ASN A 186 9.94 -4.66 9.21
CA ASN A 186 11.39 -4.80 9.00
C ASN A 186 12.13 -5.75 9.96
N ASN A 187 11.44 -6.32 10.96
CA ASN A 187 12.01 -7.30 11.90
C ASN A 187 12.05 -8.73 11.35
N ARG A 188 11.52 -8.99 10.16
CA ARG A 188 11.61 -10.29 9.48
C ARG A 188 12.69 -10.27 8.40
N LYS A 189 13.94 -9.99 8.77
CA LYS A 189 15.07 -10.42 7.95
C LYS A 189 15.36 -11.88 8.32
N ALA A 190 15.17 -12.77 7.34
CA ALA A 190 15.64 -14.14 7.43
C ALA A 190 17.16 -14.13 7.67
N VAL A 191 17.59 -14.88 8.68
CA VAL A 191 18.97 -15.34 8.80
C VAL A 191 19.21 -16.29 7.62
N GLY A 192 20.18 -15.95 6.78
CA GLY A 192 20.59 -16.73 5.62
C GLY A 192 21.83 -16.13 5.00
#